data_AF-A0A9X8JLZ1-F1
#
_entry.id   AF-A0A9X8JLZ1-F1
#
_cell.length_a   1.000
_cell.length_b   1.000
_cell.length_c   1.000
_cell.angle_alpha   90.00
_cell.angle_beta   90.00
_cell.angle_gamma   90.00
#
_symmetry.space_group_name_H-M   'P 1'
#
loop_
_entity.id
_entity.type
_entity.pdbx_description
1 polymer ?
#
loop_
_entity_poly.entity_id
_entity_poly.type
_entity_poly.pdbx_seq_one_letter_code
_entity_poly.pdbx_strand_id
1 'polypeptide(L)' 'MLDDPIIYTRDILERYGISPKTLWKWRDREKMPTCFKEPFPAPAVPGNPNRWRESDVLSWEARNSAGC' A
#
# COMPACT_ATOMS: atom_id res chain seq x y z
N MET A 1 -10.20 -5.37 21.54
CA MET A 1 -8.82 -5.85 21.31
C MET A 1 -8.68 -6.05 19.82
N LEU A 2 -8.14 -5.08 19.10
CA LEU A 2 -7.82 -5.21 17.68
C LEU A 2 -6.42 -4.62 17.54
N ASP A 3 -5.41 -5.45 17.79
CA ASP A 3 -4.06 -5.17 17.32
C ASP A 3 -4.17 -5.06 15.79
N ASP A 4 -3.95 -3.87 15.24
CA ASP A 4 -3.83 -3.68 13.79
C ASP A 4 -2.67 -4.57 13.32
N PRO A 5 -2.93 -5.65 12.56
CA PRO A 5 -1.86 -6.54 12.14
C PRO A 5 -0.87 -5.76 11.29
N ILE A 6 0.42 -5.92 11.63
CA ILE A 6 1.51 -5.29 10.88
C ILE A 6 1.92 -6.24 9.77
N ILE A 7 1.74 -5.80 8.52
CA ILE A 7 2.22 -6.52 7.34
C ILE A 7 3.52 -5.89 6.85
N TYR A 8 4.36 -6.71 6.22
CA TYR A 8 5.62 -6.23 5.68
C TYR A 8 5.47 -5.83 4.22
N THR A 9 6.42 -5.03 3.73
CA THR A 9 6.50 -4.73 2.29
C THR A 9 6.50 -6.01 1.46
N ARG A 10 7.19 -7.07 1.91
CA ARG A 10 7.23 -8.36 1.18
C ARG A 10 5.83 -8.94 0.96
N ASP A 11 4.99 -8.99 1.99
CA ASP A 11 3.61 -9.49 1.88
C ASP A 11 2.79 -8.66 0.89
N ILE A 12 2.95 -7.34 0.88
CA ILE A 12 2.31 -6.45 -0.10
C ILE A 12 2.78 -6.81 -1.52
N LEU A 13 4.09 -6.98 -1.72
CA LEU A 13 4.64 -7.35 -3.03
C LEU A 13 4.11 -8.69 -3.53
N GLU A 14 4.05 -9.69 -2.66
CA GLU A 14 3.50 -11.01 -2.98
C GLU A 14 2.00 -10.93 -3.28
N ARG A 15 1.23 -10.17 -2.48
CA ARG A 15 -0.22 -10.01 -2.62
C ARG A 15 -0.64 -9.36 -3.94
N TYR A 16 0.10 -8.36 -4.40
CA TYR A 16 -0.17 -7.68 -5.68
C TYR A 16 0.65 -8.25 -6.85
N GLY A 17 1.59 -9.16 -6.61
CA GLY A 17 2.51 -9.67 -7.63
C GLY A 17 3.40 -8.59 -8.23
N ILE A 18 3.78 -7.57 -7.45
CA ILE A 18 4.54 -6.41 -7.92
C ILE A 18 5.96 -6.36 -7.34
N SER A 19 6.81 -5.56 -7.97
CA SER A 19 8.14 -5.24 -7.45
C SER A 19 8.13 -4.03 -6.50
N PRO A 20 9.10 -3.90 -5.59
CA PRO A 20 9.18 -2.76 -4.66
C PRO A 20 9.31 -1.42 -5.38
N LYS A 21 9.92 -1.41 -6.58
CA LYS A 21 9.97 -0.23 -7.46
C LYS A 21 8.59 0.19 -7.95
N THR A 22 7.71 -0.77 -8.23
CA THR A 22 6.32 -0.52 -8.64
C THR A 22 5.52 0.03 -7.46
N LEU A 23 5.66 -0.56 -6.27
CA LEU A 23 5.05 -0.02 -5.04
C LEU A 23 5.51 1.42 -4.77
N TRP A 24 6.78 1.73 -4.99
CA TRP A 24 7.30 3.10 -4.88
C TRP A 24 6.62 4.07 -5.87
N LYS A 25 6.35 3.63 -7.10
CA LYS A 25 5.60 4.43 -8.08
C LYS A 25 4.15 4.64 -7.65
N TRP A 26 3.53 3.66 -6.98
CA TRP A 26 2.16 3.79 -6.50
C TRP A 26 2.00 4.83 -5.40
N ARG A 27 3.07 5.15 -4.68
CA ARG A 27 3.09 6.25 -3.68
C ARG A 27 3.21 7.62 -4.32
N ASP A 28 3.62 7.68 -5.59
CA ASP A 28 3.87 8.91 -6.32
C ASP A 28 2.63 9.21 -7.18
N ARG A 29 1.94 10.31 -6.87
CA ARG A 29 0.68 10.68 -7.52
C ARG A 29 0.82 10.89 -9.03
N GLU A 30 2.02 11.23 -9.51
CA GLU A 30 2.29 11.45 -10.93
C GLU A 30 2.61 10.14 -11.66
N LYS A 31 3.09 9.11 -10.94
CA LYS A 31 3.51 7.82 -11.50
C LYS A 31 2.57 6.67 -11.18
N MET A 32 1.58 6.88 -10.32
CA MET A 32 0.55 5.89 -10.04
C MET A 32 -0.28 5.63 -11.31
N PRO A 33 -0.71 4.39 -11.56
CA PRO A 33 -1.62 4.11 -12.66
C PRO A 33 -2.92 4.90 -12.48
N THR A 34 -3.49 5.40 -13.58
CA THR A 34 -4.73 6.21 -13.60
C THR A 34 -5.96 5.48 -13.07
N CYS A 35 -5.87 4.15 -12.94
CA CYS A 35 -6.89 3.34 -12.30
C CYS A 35 -6.96 3.57 -10.77
N PHE A 36 -5.93 4.18 -10.19
CA PHE A 36 -5.89 4.45 -8.75
C PHE A 36 -6.48 5.81 -8.40
N LYS A 37 -7.37 5.84 -7.40
CA LYS A 37 -7.97 7.09 -6.91
C LYS A 37 -7.00 7.90 -6.04
N GLU A 38 -6.16 7.21 -5.29
CA GLU A 38 -5.22 7.84 -4.35
C GLU A 38 -3.90 7.06 -4.29
N PRO A 39 -2.78 7.73 -3.96
CA PRO A 39 -1.49 7.08 -3.83
C PRO A 39 -1.50 6.05 -2.69
N PHE A 40 -0.68 5.01 -2.83
CA PHE A 40 -0.51 4.00 -1.79
C PHE A 40 -0.03 4.65 -0.49
N PRO A 41 -0.50 4.20 0.70
CA PRO A 41 -0.19 4.83 1.98
C PRO A 41 1.32 4.96 2.26
N ALA A 42 1.69 5.69 3.30
CA ALA A 42 3.06 5.69 3.80
C ALA A 42 3.27 4.53 4.79
N PRO A 43 4.49 3.96 4.89
CA PRO A 43 4.81 2.97 5.91
C PRO A 43 4.55 3.56 7.31
N ALA A 44 4.02 2.73 8.21
CA ALA A 44 3.49 3.17 9.50
C ALA A 44 4.57 3.62 10.50
N VAL A 45 5.86 3.41 10.20
CA VAL A 45 6.99 3.73 11.09
C VAL A 45 8.01 4.60 10.37
N PRO A 46 8.28 5.82 10.85
CA PRO A 46 9.37 6.64 10.31
C PRO A 46 10.70 5.91 10.52
N GLY A 47 11.43 5.66 9.43
CA GLY A 47 12.72 4.95 9.45
C GLY A 47 12.65 3.46 9.07
N ASN A 48 11.47 2.82 9.05
CA ASN A 48 11.30 1.44 8.60
C ASN A 48 10.34 1.35 7.41
N PRO A 49 10.84 1.39 6.16
CA PRO A 49 10.00 1.35 4.96
C PRO A 49 9.33 -0.01 4.73
N ASN A 50 9.54 -0.97 5.63
CA ASN A 50 9.09 -2.34 5.52
C ASN A 50 7.90 -2.68 6.42
N ARG A 51 7.32 -1.73 7.18
CA ARG A 51 6.19 -2.00 8.07
C ARG A 51 4.96 -1.18 7.69
N TRP A 52 3.84 -1.87 7.57
CA TRP A 52 2.55 -1.33 7.16
C TRP A 52 1.47 -1.82 8.10
N ARG A 53 0.49 -0.98 8.39
CA ARG A 53 -0.73 -1.42 9.06
C ARG A 53 -1.63 -2.06 8.01
N GLU A 54 -2.10 -3.27 8.25
CA GLU A 54 -3.05 -3.92 7.36
C GLU A 54 -4.29 -3.06 7.14
N SER A 55 -4.78 -2.41 8.19
CA SER A 55 -5.93 -1.50 8.14
C SER A 55 -5.75 -0.34 7.17
N ASP A 56 -4.55 0.25 7.09
CA ASP A 56 -4.24 1.31 6.10
C ASP A 56 -4.28 0.76 4.67
N VAL A 57 -3.70 -0.42 4.45
CA VAL A 57 -3.69 -1.06 3.13
C VAL A 57 -5.10 -1.46 2.70
N LEU A 58 -5.89 -2.07 3.60
CA LEU A 58 -7.29 -2.42 3.35
C LEU A 58 -8.16 -1.18 3.10
N SER A 59 -7.94 -0.10 3.84
CA SER A 59 -8.66 1.16 3.62
C SER A 59 -8.33 1.76 2.26
N TRP A 60 -7.05 1.72 1.86
CA TRP A 60 -6.61 2.12 0.54
C TRP A 60 -7.24 1.23 -0.54
N GLU A 61 -7.18 -0.10 -0.39
CA GLU A 61 -7.82 -1.07 -1.29
C GLU A 61 -9.32 -0.82 -1.43
N ALA A 62 -10.04 -0.52 -0.33
CA ALA A 62 -11.47 -0.25 -0.37
C ALA A 62 -11.79 1.02 -1.18
N ARG A 63 -10.98 2.07 -1.03
CA ARG A 63 -11.12 3.31 -1.82
C ARG A 63 -10.78 3.09 -3.29
N ASN A 64 -9.83 2.20 -3.55
CA ASN A 64 -9.27 1.96 -4.87
C ASN A 64 -9.98 0.87 -5.69
N SER A 65 -10.61 -0.11 -5.04
CA SER A 65 -11.39 -1.19 -5.69
C SER A 65 -12.73 -0.71 -6.27
N ALA A 66 -13.17 0.49 -5.90
CA ALA A 66 -14.40 1.10 -6.41
C ALA A 66 -14.22 1.75 -7.80
N GLY A 67 -13.36 1.22 -8.68
CA GLY A 67 -13.05 1.88 -9.95
C GLY A 67 -12.32 1.07 -11.03
N CYS A 68 -12.04 -0.23 -10.84
CA CYS A 68 -11.46 -1.07 -11.89
C CYS A 68 -11.94 -2.51 -11.79
#